data_AF-A0A6P0WTG0-F1
#
_entry.id   AF-A0A6P0WTG0-F1
#
_cell.length_a   1.000
_cell.length_b   1.000
_cell.length_c   1.000
_cell.angle_alpha   90.00
_cell.angle_beta   90.00
_cell.angle_gamma   90.00
#
_symmetry.space_group_name_H-M   'P 1'
#
loop_
_entity.id
_entity.type
_entity.pdbx_description
1 polymer ?
#
loop_
_entity_poly.entity_id
_entity_poly.type
_entity_poly.pdbx_seq_one_letter_code
_entity_poly.pdbx_strand_id
1 'polypeptide(L)' 'MNNFKMTPAFQQVFFTVVCFTLLSGGTSLWLAAKNNLSPQQTRVFETCNTTWNMGIGAIFGLLGSKATELFQSAEDDEE' A
#
# COMPACT_ATOMS: atom_id res chain seq x y z
N MET A 1 10.78 -26.32 -6.10
CA MET A 1 10.71 -24.99 -5.45
C MET A 1 10.60 -23.96 -6.55
N ASN A 2 9.37 -23.60 -6.93
CA ASN A 2 9.13 -22.56 -7.93
C ASN A 2 9.59 -21.23 -7.33
N ASN A 3 10.69 -20.69 -7.88
CA ASN A 3 11.14 -19.35 -7.54
C ASN A 3 10.15 -18.38 -8.21
N PHE A 4 9.09 -18.00 -7.49
CA PHE A 4 8.22 -16.91 -7.90
C PHE A 4 9.07 -15.64 -8.01
N LYS A 5 9.55 -15.34 -9.21
CA LYS A 5 10.41 -14.19 -9.47
C LYS A 5 9.54 -12.95 -9.43
N MET A 6 9.44 -12.31 -8.27
CA MET A 6 8.99 -10.92 -8.21
C MET A 6 9.85 -10.10 -9.16
N THR A 7 9.21 -9.43 -10.12
CA THR A 7 9.94 -8.54 -11.00
C THR A 7 10.49 -7.37 -10.17
N PRO A 8 11.72 -6.90 -10.44
CA PRO A 8 12.30 -5.76 -9.73
C PRO A 8 11.38 -4.53 -9.78
N ALA A 9 10.67 -4.33 -10.90
CA ALA A 9 9.69 -3.27 -11.07
C ALA A 9 8.50 -3.40 -10.11
N PHE A 10 7.91 -4.59 -9.95
CA PHE A 10 6.83 -4.81 -8.99
C PHE A 10 7.28 -4.52 -7.57
N GLN A 11 8.46 -5.04 -7.18
CA GLN A 11 8.99 -4.82 -5.83
C GLN A 11 9.20 -3.33 -5.54
N GLN A 12 9.76 -2.58 -6.49
CA GLN A 12 9.98 -1.14 -6.34
C GLN A 12 8.65 -0.37 -6.21
N VAL A 13 7.67 -0.67 -7.06
CA VAL A 13 6.35 -0.02 -7.00
C VAL A 13 5.65 -0.37 -5.69
N PHE A 14 5.61 -1.64 -5.33
CA PHE A 14 4.98 -2.12 -4.11
C PHE A 14 5.60 -1.47 -2.87
N PHE A 15 6.93 -1.46 -2.78
CA PHE A 15 7.64 -0.81 -1.67
C PHE A 15 7.37 0.69 -1.59
N THR A 16 7.32 1.36 -2.74
CA THR A 16 6.99 2.79 -2.82
C THR A 16 5.58 3.04 -2.28
N VAL A 17 4.59 2.26 -2.74
CA VAL A 17 3.20 2.36 -2.27
C VAL A 17 3.12 2.13 -0.76
N VAL A 18 3.80 1.11 -0.24
CA VAL A 18 3.84 0.82 1.21
C VAL A 18 4.44 2.00 1.98
N CYS A 19 5.59 2.53 1.56
CA CYS A 19 6.23 3.65 2.23
C CYS A 19 5.36 4.89 2.25
N PHE A 20 4.80 5.29 1.11
CA PHE A 20 3.92 6.47 1.03
C PHE A 20 2.64 6.28 1.85
N THR A 21 2.08 5.07 1.87
CA THR A 21 0.91 4.76 2.68
C THR A 21 1.22 4.91 4.16
N LEU A 22 2.28 4.25 4.66
CA LEU A 22 2.67 4.31 6.07
C LEU A 22 3.06 5.72 6.51
N LEU A 23 3.81 6.46 5.69
CA LEU A 23 4.16 7.86 5.98
C LEU A 23 2.93 8.75 6.06
N SER A 24 1.96 8.55 5.15
CA SER A 24 0.70 9.29 5.17
C SER A 24 -0.13 8.95 6.41
N GLY A 25 -0.29 7.66 6.73
CA GLY A 25 -1.00 7.21 7.93
C GLY A 25 -0.34 7.72 9.22
N GLY A 26 0.99 7.65 9.32
CA GLY A 26 1.75 8.18 10.44
C GLY A 26 1.61 9.70 10.60
N THR A 27 1.64 10.43 9.49
CA THR A 27 1.41 11.89 9.48
C THR A 27 0.00 12.23 9.95
N SER A 28 -1.01 11.49 9.47
CA SER A 28 -2.40 11.64 9.91
C SER A 28 -2.56 11.34 11.40
N LEU A 29 -1.96 10.26 11.90
CA LEU A 29 -2.01 9.90 13.32
C LEU A 29 -1.34 10.96 14.20
N TRP A 30 -0.19 11.48 13.76
CA TRP A 30 0.52 12.54 14.46
C TRP A 30 -0.27 13.86 14.51
N LEU A 31 -0.94 14.21 13.42
CA LEU A 31 -1.82 15.38 13.35
C LEU A 31 -3.09 15.19 14.20
N ALA A 32 -3.67 13.98 14.21
CA ALA A 32 -4.85 13.65 15.01
C ALA A 32 -4.60 13.80 16.53
N ALA A 33 -3.34 13.66 16.97
CA ALA A 33 -2.96 13.84 18.37
C ALA A 33 -2.89 15.32 18.82
N LYS A 34 -3.06 16.29 17.92
CA LYS A 34 -3.03 17.73 18.27
C LYS A 34 -4.44 18.25 18.58
N ASN A 35 -4.57 19.03 19.66
CA ASN A 35 -5.85 19.58 20.11
C ASN A 35 -6.44 20.65 19.17
N ASN A 36 -5.63 21.36 18.40
CA ASN A 36 -6.08 22.35 17.42
C ASN A 36 -5.13 22.33 16.22
N LEU A 37 -5.67 22.07 15.04
CA LEU A 37 -4.94 22.11 13.78
C LEU A 37 -5.15 23.45 13.10
N SER A 38 -4.08 24.03 12.55
CA SER A 38 -4.21 25.16 11.64
C SER A 38 -4.92 24.72 10.34
N PRO A 39 -5.54 25.64 9.58
CA PRO A 39 -6.20 25.29 8.32
C PRO A 39 -5.28 24.55 7.32
N GLN A 40 -4.00 24.89 7.30
CA GLN A 40 -3.00 24.22 6.46
C GLN A 40 -2.74 22.79 6.96
N GLN A 41 -2.66 22.59 8.28
CA GLN A 41 -2.49 21.28 8.88
C GLN A 41 -3.72 20.38 8.68
N THR A 42 -4.93 20.94 8.72
CA THR A 42 -6.16 20.22 8.39
C THR A 42 -6.13 19.68 6.96
N ARG A 43 -5.71 20.50 5.98
CA ARG A 43 -5.59 20.05 4.59
C ARG A 43 -4.56 18.91 4.44
N VAL A 44 -3.42 19.02 5.13
CA VAL A 44 -2.42 17.95 5.14
C VAL A 44 -3.00 16.68 5.77
N PHE A 45 -3.70 16.80 6.90
CA PHE A 45 -4.36 15.68 7.56
C PHE A 45 -5.36 14.97 6.64
N GLU A 46 -6.24 15.72 5.97
CA GLU A 46 -7.24 15.18 5.04
C GLU A 46 -6.59 14.47 3.84
N THR A 47 -5.54 15.09 3.28
CA THR A 47 -4.79 14.53 2.16
C THR A 47 -4.12 13.22 2.58
N CYS A 48 -3.36 13.25 3.67
CA CYS A 48 -2.67 12.07 4.19
C CYS A 48 -3.64 10.97 4.62
N ASN A 49 -4.81 11.33 5.18
CA ASN A 49 -5.81 10.35 5.59
C ASN A 49 -6.47 9.70 4.36
N THR A 50 -6.74 10.47 3.32
CA THR A 50 -7.23 9.95 2.04
C THR A 50 -6.20 9.03 1.39
N THR A 51 -4.93 9.44 1.33
CA THR A 51 -3.83 8.63 0.79
C THR A 51 -3.62 7.35 1.60
N TRP A 52 -3.76 7.39 2.93
CA TRP A 52 -3.73 6.20 3.78
C TRP A 52 -4.82 5.20 3.38
N ASN A 53 -6.08 5.64 3.32
CA ASN A 53 -7.22 4.77 2.98
C ASN A 53 -7.08 4.19 1.57
N MET A 54 -6.70 5.01 0.60
CA MET A 54 -6.46 4.57 -0.77
C MET A 54 -5.26 3.60 -0.86
N GLY A 55 -4.19 3.91 -0.15
CA GLY A 55 -2.95 3.14 -0.13
C GLY A 55 -3.13 1.73 0.43
N ILE A 56 -3.92 1.58 1.50
CA ILE A 56 -4.27 0.26 2.04
C ILE A 56 -4.97 -0.59 0.98
N GLY A 57 -5.96 -0.03 0.27
CA GLY A 57 -6.64 -0.73 -0.83
C GLY A 57 -5.67 -1.12 -1.95
N ALA A 58 -4.76 -0.23 -2.33
CA ALA A 58 -3.75 -0.52 -3.35
C ALA A 58 -2.78 -1.65 -2.93
N ILE A 59 -2.33 -1.67 -1.66
CA ILE A 59 -1.47 -2.72 -1.13
C ILE A 59 -2.16 -4.08 -1.22
N PHE A 60 -3.41 -4.18 -0.74
CA PHE A 60 -4.17 -5.43 -0.81
C PHE A 60 -4.50 -5.83 -2.26
N GLY A 61 -4.78 -4.87 -3.14
CA GLY A 61 -4.98 -5.14 -4.57
C GLY A 61 -3.74 -5.72 -5.25
N LEU A 62 -2.56 -5.14 -4.98
CA LEU A 62 -1.29 -5.63 -5.52
C LEU A 62 -0.92 -7.01 -4.98
N LEU A 63 -1.11 -7.25 -3.67
CA LEU A 63 -0.90 -8.57 -3.06
C LEU A 63 -1.88 -9.61 -3.61
N GLY A 64 -3.16 -9.24 -3.74
CA GLY A 64 -4.20 -10.10 -4.28
C GLY A 64 -3.90 -10.52 -5.73
N SER A 65 -3.48 -9.58 -6.57
CA SER A 65 -3.07 -9.88 -7.95
C SER A 65 -1.92 -10.91 -8.00
N LYS A 66 -0.95 -10.82 -7.08
CA LYS A 66 0.16 -11.79 -7.00
C LYS A 66 -0.26 -13.14 -6.42
N ALA A 67 -1.17 -13.15 -5.46
CA ALA A 67 -1.74 -14.39 -4.95
C ALA A 67 -2.52 -15.13 -6.06
N THR A 68 -3.34 -14.44 -6.85
CA THR A 68 -4.06 -15.06 -7.98
C THR A 68 -3.10 -15.61 -9.03
N GLU A 69 -2.05 -14.86 -9.42
CA GLU A 69 -1.01 -15.36 -10.33
C GLU A 69 -0.33 -16.64 -9.79
N LEU A 70 -0.07 -16.68 -8.47
CA LEU A 70 0.53 -17.85 -7.81
C LEU A 70 -0.38 -19.08 -7.86
N PHE A 71 -1.69 -18.92 -7.60
CA PHE A 71 -2.64 -20.02 -7.66
C PHE A 71 -2.82 -20.54 -9.10
N GLN A 72 -2.91 -19.65 -10.09
CA GLN A 72 -3.00 -20.04 -11.51
C GLN A 72 -1.75 -20.80 -11.98
N SER A 73 -0.56 -20.33 -11.61
CA SER A 73 0.70 -21.01 -11.95
C SER A 73 0.85 -22.38 -11.27
N ALA A 74 0.13 -22.64 -10.17
CA ALA A 74 0.14 -23.93 -9.49
C ALA A 74 -0.83 -24.94 -10.10
N GLU A 75 -1.97 -24.48 -10.65
CA GLU A 75 -2.90 -25.34 -11.41
C GLU A 75 -2.31 -25.80 -12.74
N ASP A 76 -1.60 -24.92 -13.45
CA ASP A 76 -0.97 -25.24 -14.75
C ASP A 76 0.18 -26.29 -14.63
N ASP A 77 0.76 -26.47 -13.44
CA ASP A 77 1.83 -27.44 -13.17
C ASP A 77 1.28 -28.86 -12.81
N GLU A 78 -0.04 -29.01 -12.59
CA GLU A 78 -0.69 -30.29 -12.21
C GLU A 78 -1.39 -31.03 -13.37
N GLU A 79 -1.48 -30.43 -14.58
CA GLU A 79 -1.91 -31.09 -15.84
C GLU A 79 -0.74 -31.68 -16.65
#